data_AF-A0A9P3DFH8-F1
#
_entry.id   AF-A0A9P3DFH8-F1
#
_cell.length_a   1.000
_cell.length_b   1.000
_cell.length_c   1.000
_cell.angle_alpha   90.00
_cell.angle_beta   90.00
_cell.angle_gamma   90.00
#
_symmetry.space_group_name_H-M   'P 1'
#
loop_
_entity.id
_entity.type
_entity.pdbx_description
1 polymer ?
#
loop_
_entity_poly.entity_id
_entity_poly.type
_entity_poly.pdbx_seq_one_letter_code
_entity_poly.pdbx_strand_id
1 'polypeptide(L)'
;MRCLKAAVNPEFPEQGTPQVGVVSPLLANIALNGIENIHYSVRYADDLVFLLKPQDKAEEILEKVANFLATRGLNIKPSKTRLVASTEGFDFLGWHLVVQANGRL
;
A
#
# COMPACT_ATOMS: atom_id res chain seq x y z
N MET A 1 -5.61 2.14 -17.12
CA MET A 1 -4.50 1.93 -16.15
C MET A 1 -5.10 1.22 -14.94
N ARG A 2 -4.36 0.34 -14.26
CA ARG A 2 -4.90 -0.42 -13.11
C ARG A 2 -4.17 0.03 -11.85
N CYS A 3 -4.83 -0.02 -10.69
CA CYS A 3 -4.21 0.31 -9.41
C CYS A 3 -4.39 -0.87 -8.46
N LEU A 4 -3.35 -1.21 -7.71
CA LEU A 4 -3.44 -2.17 -6.61
C LEU A 4 -3.32 -1.39 -5.31
N LYS A 5 -4.44 -1.24 -4.60
CA LYS A 5 -4.42 -0.70 -3.25
C LYS A 5 -4.04 -1.85 -2.31
N ALA A 6 -2.97 -1.68 -1.55
CA ALA A 6 -2.52 -2.62 -0.53
C ALA A 6 -2.46 -1.88 0.81
N ALA A 7 -3.16 -2.38 1.82
CA ALA A 7 -3.01 -1.86 3.18
C ALA A 7 -2.22 -2.86 4.01
N VAL A 8 -1.22 -2.36 4.70
CA VAL A 8 -0.40 -3.14 5.63
C VAL A 8 -0.88 -2.83 7.04
N ASN A 9 -0.99 -3.84 7.90
CA ASN A 9 -1.11 -3.59 9.34
C ASN A 9 0.17 -4.07 10.00
N PRO A 10 0.98 -3.15 10.55
CA PRO A 10 2.05 -3.57 11.42
C PRO A 10 1.47 -4.02 12.74
N GLU A 11 1.14 -5.31 12.84
CA GLU A 11 0.86 -5.96 14.11
C GLU A 11 2.18 -6.15 14.84
N PHE A 12 2.58 -5.13 15.59
CA PHE A 12 3.65 -5.27 16.58
C PHE A 12 3.13 -6.22 17.68
N PRO A 13 3.91 -7.24 18.11
CA PRO A 13 3.47 -8.15 19.17
C PRO A 13 3.13 -7.35 20.43
N GLU A 14 2.01 -7.71 21.09
CA GLU A 14 1.50 -7.10 22.32
C GLU A 14 2.51 -7.18 23.48
N GLN A 15 3.48 -6.28 23.48
CA GLN A 15 4.12 -5.80 24.69
C GLN A 15 3.78 -4.32 24.78
N GLY A 16 2.72 -4.03 25.54
CA GLY A 16 2.08 -2.73 25.55
C GLY A 16 3.02 -1.58 25.90
N THR A 17 2.68 -0.40 25.37
CA THR A 17 2.85 0.84 26.13
C THR A 17 1.53 1.62 26.10
N PRO A 18 1.03 2.06 27.27
CA PRO A 18 -0.14 2.91 27.36
C PRO A 18 0.23 4.30 26.80
N GLN A 19 -0.58 4.80 25.87
CA GLN A 19 -0.38 6.03 25.07
C GLN A 19 0.54 5.89 23.84
N VAL A 20 -0.10 6.10 22.69
CA VAL A 20 0.41 6.12 21.31
C VAL A 20 1.53 7.16 21.17
N GLY A 21 2.77 6.74 21.38
CA GLY A 21 3.94 7.59 21.16
C GLY A 21 4.05 7.98 19.68
N VAL A 22 4.39 9.24 19.42
CA VAL A 22 4.76 9.84 18.12
C VAL A 22 5.79 9.05 17.27
N VAL A 23 6.31 7.95 17.82
CA VAL A 23 7.33 7.07 17.25
C VAL A 23 6.74 5.95 16.38
N SER A 24 5.49 5.53 16.62
CA SER A 24 4.84 4.46 15.83
C SER A 24 4.74 4.77 14.32
N PRO A 25 4.36 6.00 13.89
CA PRO A 25 4.38 6.36 12.47
C PRO A 25 5.79 6.33 11.86
N LEU A 26 6.81 6.69 12.65
CA LEU A 26 8.21 6.65 12.22
C LEU A 26 8.68 5.20 12.05
N LEU A 27 8.36 4.31 12.99
CA LEU A 27 8.73 2.90 12.92
C LEU A 27 8.03 2.19 11.75
N ALA A 28 6.76 2.49 11.49
CA ALA A 28 6.06 1.99 10.31
C ALA A 28 6.75 2.47 9.01
N ASN A 29 7.16 3.74 8.96
CA ASN A 29 7.90 4.27 7.82
C ASN A 29 9.27 3.61 7.63
N ILE A 30 10.01 3.33 8.71
CA ILE A 30 11.30 2.63 8.66
C ILE A 30 11.11 1.18 8.20
N ALA A 31 10.12 0.48 8.76
CA ALA A 31 9.84 -0.90 8.40
C ALA A 31 9.43 -1.00 6.92
N LEU A 32 8.60 -0.07 6.43
CA LEU A 32 8.15 -0.04 5.04
C LEU A 32 9.14 0.60 4.06
N ASN A 33 10.28 1.10 4.54
CA ASN A 33 11.28 1.74 3.69
C ASN A 33 11.85 0.76 2.65
N GLY A 34 11.81 1.14 1.37
CA GLY A 34 12.26 0.33 0.24
C GLY A 34 11.15 -0.46 -0.44
N ILE A 35 9.89 -0.40 0.05
CA ILE A 35 8.74 -1.04 -0.61
C ILE A 35 8.46 -0.39 -1.98
N GLU A 36 8.81 0.89 -2.12
CA GLU A 36 8.73 1.67 -3.34
C GLU A 36 9.65 1.17 -4.46
N ASN A 37 10.67 0.37 -4.14
CA ASN A 37 11.56 -0.23 -5.13
C ASN A 37 10.93 -1.44 -5.85
N ILE A 38 9.82 -1.98 -5.34
CA ILE A 38 9.13 -3.12 -5.95
C ILE A 38 8.41 -2.68 -7.23
N HIS A 39 7.70 -1.56 -7.15
CA HIS A 39 6.95 -1.00 -8.26
C HIS A 39 6.56 0.46 -7.99
N TYR A 40 6.21 1.20 -9.05
CA TYR A 40 5.77 2.59 -8.92
C TYR A 40 4.57 2.68 -7.98
N SER A 41 4.72 3.44 -6.89
CA SER A 41 3.76 3.46 -5.80
C SER A 41 3.71 4.82 -5.11
N VAL A 42 2.59 5.07 -4.45
CA VAL A 42 2.36 6.20 -3.55
C VAL A 42 2.06 5.62 -2.18
N ARG A 43 2.82 6.06 -1.17
CA ARG A 43 2.69 5.59 0.21
C ARG A 43 2.44 6.77 1.14
N TYR A 44 1.56 6.58 2.11
CA TYR A 44 1.39 7.48 3.24
C TYR A 44 1.24 6.64 4.51
N ALA A 45 2.26 6.68 5.38
CA ALA A 45 2.38 5.79 6.52
C ALA A 45 2.20 4.31 6.12
N ASP A 46 1.13 3.67 6.57
CA ASP A 46 0.73 2.28 6.32
C ASP A 46 -0.22 2.09 5.12
N ASP A 47 -0.79 3.17 4.56
CA ASP A 47 -1.64 3.12 3.36
C ASP A 47 -0.77 3.25 2.09
N LEU A 48 -0.88 2.27 1.19
CA LEU A 48 -0.02 2.12 0.02
C LEU A 48 -0.85 1.82 -1.23
N VAL A 49 -0.50 2.48 -2.33
CA VAL A 49 -1.13 2.27 -3.63
C VAL A 49 -0.05 2.05 -4.69
N PHE A 50 -0.14 0.92 -5.39
CA PHE A 50 0.69 0.61 -6.55
C PHE A 50 -0.04 0.97 -7.83
N LEU A 51 0.69 1.59 -8.76
CA LEU A 51 0.18 2.04 -10.04
C LEU A 51 0.64 1.09 -11.14
N LEU A 52 -0.28 0.27 -11.64
CA LEU A 52 0.00 -0.81 -12.58
C LEU A 52 -0.19 -0.35 -14.04
N LYS A 53 0.80 -0.65 -14.88
CA LYS A 53 0.72 -0.51 -16.34
C LYS A 53 -0.10 -1.66 -16.94
N PRO A 54 -0.57 -1.53 -18.19
CA PRO A 54 -1.35 -2.59 -18.86
C PRO A 54 -0.62 -3.94 -18.90
N GLN A 55 0.70 -3.95 -19.10
CA GLN A 55 1.50 -5.19 -19.11
C GLN A 55 1.83 -5.75 -17.72
N ASP A 56 1.59 -5.01 -16.64
CA ASP A 56 1.94 -5.48 -15.30
C ASP A 56 0.94 -6.52 -14.81
N LYS A 57 1.46 -7.57 -14.19
CA LYS A 57 0.66 -8.61 -13.51
C LYS A 57 0.54 -8.26 -12.04
N ALA A 58 -0.69 -8.05 -11.59
CA ALA A 58 -0.98 -7.63 -10.22
C ALA A 58 -0.54 -8.69 -9.20
N GLU A 59 -0.68 -9.96 -9.55
CA GLU A 59 -0.36 -11.11 -8.71
C GLU A 59 1.14 -11.18 -8.41
N GLU A 60 2.00 -10.98 -9.42
CA GLU A 60 3.46 -10.99 -9.24
C GLU A 60 3.94 -9.84 -8.35
N ILE A 61 3.31 -8.66 -8.48
CA ILE A 61 3.62 -7.50 -7.64
C ILE A 61 3.14 -7.74 -6.22
N LEU A 62 1.93 -8.26 -6.05
CA LEU A 62 1.37 -8.60 -4.74
C LEU A 62 2.24 -9.63 -4.01
N GLU A 63 2.73 -10.65 -4.71
CA GLU A 63 3.64 -11.65 -4.16
C GLU A 63 4.96 -11.04 -3.70
N LYS A 64 5.58 -10.16 -4.52
CA LYS A 64 6.80 -9.43 -4.12
C LYS A 64 6.58 -8.57 -2.88
N VAL A 65 5.43 -7.89 -2.79
CA VAL A 65 5.05 -7.09 -1.63
C VAL A 65 4.85 -7.97 -0.40
N ALA A 66 4.16 -9.11 -0.55
CA ALA A 66 3.94 -10.05 0.54
C ALA A 66 5.26 -10.59 1.10
N ASN A 67 6.18 -10.99 0.21
CA ASN A 67 7.52 -11.44 0.60
C ASN A 67 8.32 -10.33 1.29
N PHE A 68 8.29 -9.11 0.75
CA PHE A 68 8.97 -7.97 1.36
C PHE A 68 8.49 -7.69 2.79
N LEU A 69 7.18 -7.77 3.02
CA LEU A 69 6.57 -7.56 4.34
C LEU A 69 6.87 -8.73 5.29
N ALA A 70 6.81 -9.97 4.79
CA ALA A 70 7.08 -11.17 5.58
C ALA A 70 8.50 -11.17 6.15
N THR A 71 9.52 -10.72 5.38
CA THR A 71 10.90 -10.58 5.90
C THR A 71 11.04 -9.61 7.07
N ARG A 72 10.05 -8.72 7.27
CA ARG A 72 10.00 -7.71 8.34
C ARG A 72 9.01 -8.07 9.45
N GLY A 73 8.45 -9.29 9.41
CA GLY A 73 7.42 -9.73 10.35
C GLY A 73 6.06 -9.05 10.17
N LEU A 74 5.81 -8.45 9.00
CA LEU A 74 4.56 -7.77 8.67
C LEU A 74 3.74 -8.62 7.71
N ASN A 75 2.41 -8.53 7.80
CA ASN A 75 1.50 -9.21 6.89
C ASN A 75 0.60 -8.21 6.14
N ILE A 76 0.28 -8.55 4.89
CA ILE A 76 -0.75 -7.84 4.12
C ILE A 76 -2.11 -8.13 4.75
N LYS A 77 -2.98 -7.12 4.86
CA LYS A 77 -4.40 -7.34 5.16
C LYS A 77 -5.17 -7.65 3.87
N PRO A 78 -5.59 -8.90 3.62
CA PRO A 78 -6.28 -9.26 2.38
C PRO A 78 -7.61 -8.50 2.23
N SER A 79 -8.29 -8.25 3.35
CA SER A 79 -9.57 -7.53 3.39
C SER A 79 -9.51 -6.07 2.97
N LYS A 80 -8.33 -5.44 3.05
CA LYS A 80 -8.10 -4.07 2.61
C LYS A 80 -7.34 -3.97 1.27
N THR A 81 -6.83 -5.10 0.77
CA THR A 81 -6.08 -5.15 -0.48
C THR A 81 -7.04 -5.39 -1.63
N ARG A 82 -7.14 -4.45 -2.57
CA ARG A 82 -8.03 -4.56 -3.73
C ARG A 82 -7.32 -4.11 -5.00
N LEU A 83 -7.46 -4.93 -6.03
CA LEU A 83 -7.18 -4.51 -7.40
C LEU A 83 -8.37 -3.69 -7.89
N VAL A 84 -8.13 -2.45 -8.28
CA VAL A 84 -9.16 -1.50 -8.70
C VAL A 84 -8.75 -0.87 -10.03
N ALA A 85 -9.68 -0.75 -10.97
CA ALA A 85 -9.41 -0.02 -12.19
C ALA A 85 -9.29 1.47 -11.86
N SER A 86 -8.25 2.14 -12.38
CA SER A 86 -8.07 3.58 -12.10
C SER A 86 -9.24 4.44 -12.60
N THR A 87 -10.02 3.91 -13.56
CA THR A 87 -11.23 4.52 -14.14
C THR A 87 -12.47 4.34 -13.29
N GLU A 88 -12.55 3.31 -12.47
CA GLU A 88 -13.62 3.13 -11.47
C GLU A 88 -13.37 3.97 -10.22
N GLY A 89 -12.10 4.29 -9.98
CA GLY A 89 -11.64 5.10 -8.86
C GLY A 89 -11.35 4.29 -7.61
N PHE A 90 -10.64 4.91 -6.68
CA PHE A 90 -10.30 4.31 -5.40
C PHE A 90 -10.16 5.35 -4.31
N ASP A 91 -10.50 4.96 -3.08
CA ASP A 91 -10.35 5.83 -1.91
C ASP A 91 -8.92 5.79 -1.38
N PHE A 92 -8.32 6.95 -1.18
CA PHE A 92 -7.00 7.11 -0.59
C PHE A 92 -6.95 8.38 0.27
N LEU A 93 -6.57 8.23 1.55
CA LEU A 93 -6.49 9.33 2.52
C LEU A 93 -7.79 10.16 2.68
N GLY A 94 -8.95 9.54 2.49
CA GLY A 94 -10.25 10.21 2.55
C GLY A 94 -10.65 10.93 1.26
N TRP A 95 -9.87 10.78 0.19
CA TRP A 95 -10.18 11.30 -1.14
C TRP A 95 -10.54 10.17 -2.09
N HIS A 96 -11.59 10.36 -2.88
CA HIS A 96 -11.96 9.44 -3.95
C HIS A 96 -11.21 9.85 -5.23
N LEU A 97 -10.20 9.07 -5.62
CA LEU A 97 -9.34 9.36 -6.78
C LEU A 97 -9.87 8.60 -7.99
N VAL A 98 -10.23 9.33 -9.05
CA VAL A 98 -10.70 8.75 -10.33
C VAL A 98 -9.84 9.28 -11.46
N VAL A 99 -9.29 8.38 -12.27
CA VAL A 99 -8.63 8.75 -13.52
C VAL A 99 -9.69 8.88 -14.60
N GLN A 100 -10.06 10.11 -14.94
CA GLN A 100 -10.94 10.39 -16.07
C GLN A 100 -10.19 10.15 -17.38
N ALA A 101 -10.83 9.49 -18.35
CA ALA A 101 -10.26 9.22 -19.67
C ALA A 101 -10.18 10.47 -20.58
N ASN A 102 -10.40 11.66 -20.03
CA ASN A 102 -10.57 12.88 -20.80
C ASN A 102 -9.20 13.50 -21.05
N GLY A 103 -8.69 13.35 -22.29
CA GLY A 103 -7.41 13.86 -22.76
C GLY A 103 -7.29 15.39 -22.75
N ARG A 104 -7.22 16.00 -21.57
CA ARG A 104 -6.75 17.37 -21.37
C ARG A 104 -5.53 17.33 -20.46
N LEU A 105 -4.37 17.39 -21.10
CA LEU A 105 -3.13 17.91 -20.54
C LEU A 105 -3.30 19.40 -20.22
#